data_AF-F8JPY4-F1
#
_entry.id   AF-F8JPY4-F1
#
_cell.length_a   1.000
_cell.length_b   1.000
_cell.length_c   1.000
_cell.angle_alpha   90.00
_cell.angle_beta   90.00
_cell.angle_gamma   90.00
#
_symmetry.space_group_name_H-M   'P 1'
#
loop_
_entity.id
_entity.type
_entity.pdbx_description
1 polymer ?
#
loop_
_entity_poly.entity_id
_entity_poly.type
_entity_poly.pdbx_seq_one_letter_code
_entity_poly.pdbx_strand_id
1 'polypeptide(L)'
;MALFNDHIAVWRAPLISDPYGQHRDWSKAALVWSGLGAALPYRRTYRPEPTRETSRSRITVYLPGAVPYDAADRLLINGLWWVSDGESWSWKLGARRYTQIDAKRVSK
;
A
#
# COMPACT_ATOMS: atom_id res chain seq x y z
N MET A 1 -2.68 -21.33 -12.17
CA MET A 1 -3.00 -20.49 -10.99
C MET A 1 -2.40 -19.11 -11.20
N ALA A 2 -3.22 -18.07 -11.29
CA ALA A 2 -2.72 -16.70 -11.41
C ALA A 2 -2.17 -16.24 -10.05
N LEU A 3 -0.90 -15.79 -10.04
CA LEU A 3 -0.21 -15.31 -8.84
C LEU A 3 -0.80 -13.97 -8.35
N PHE A 4 -1.53 -13.27 -9.22
CA PHE A 4 -2.10 -11.94 -9.00
C PHE A 4 -3.57 -11.97 -9.40
N ASN A 5 -4.47 -11.71 -8.44
CA ASN A 5 -5.92 -11.75 -8.65
C ASN A 5 -6.62 -10.48 -8.13
N ASP A 6 -5.94 -9.68 -7.30
CA ASP A 6 -6.53 -8.48 -6.73
C ASP A 6 -6.23 -7.27 -7.61
N HIS A 7 -7.26 -6.50 -7.92
CA HIS A 7 -7.07 -5.23 -8.60
C HIS A 7 -6.62 -4.17 -7.60
N ILE A 8 -5.40 -3.67 -7.80
CA ILE A 8 -4.75 -2.71 -6.92
C ILE A 8 -4.46 -1.43 -7.70
N ALA A 9 -4.81 -0.30 -7.10
CA ALA A 9 -4.50 1.02 -7.63
C ALA A 9 -3.70 1.83 -6.60
N VAL A 10 -2.61 2.44 -7.05
CA VAL A 10 -1.75 3.33 -6.26
C VAL A 10 -2.11 4.77 -6.59
N TRP A 11 -2.47 5.53 -5.56
CA TRP A 11 -2.85 6.93 -5.67
C TRP A 11 -1.87 7.82 -4.93
N ARG A 12 -1.42 8.88 -5.58
CA ARG A 12 -0.54 9.90 -5.01
C ARG A 12 -1.23 11.24 -4.98
N ALA A 13 -1.32 11.81 -3.80
CA ALA A 13 -1.77 13.17 -3.62
C ALA A 13 -0.60 14.16 -3.82
N PRO A 14 -0.79 15.23 -4.61
CA PRO A 14 0.20 16.29 -4.72
C PRO A 14 0.40 16.99 -3.37
N LEU A 15 1.62 17.44 -3.13
CA LEU A 15 1.94 18.27 -1.97
C LEU A 15 1.58 19.72 -2.31
N ILE A 16 0.69 20.32 -1.52
CA ILE A 16 0.30 21.72 -1.64
C ILE A 16 0.91 22.48 -0.45
N SER A 17 1.42 23.67 -0.72
CA SER A 17 1.93 24.57 0.30
C SER A 17 0.88 25.64 0.58
N ASP A 18 0.38 25.64 1.80
CA ASP A 18 -0.58 26.61 2.31
C ASP A 18 0.06 27.45 3.43
N PRO A 19 -0.57 28.55 3.87
CA PRO A 19 -0.06 29.40 4.95
C PRO A 19 0.19 28.65 6.28
N TYR A 20 -0.45 27.49 6.45
CA TYR A 20 -0.34 26.63 7.64
C TYR A 20 0.68 25.49 7.48
N GLY A 21 1.39 25.43 6.35
CA GLY A 21 2.43 24.44 6.06
C GLY A 21 2.15 23.61 4.80
N GLN A 22 2.93 22.54 4.63
CA GLN A 22 2.79 21.62 3.50
C GLN A 22 1.88 20.45 3.90
N HIS A 23 0.84 20.23 3.10
CA HIS A 23 -0.04 19.07 3.28
C HIS A 23 -0.38 18.43 1.92
N ARG A 24 -0.82 17.17 1.95
CA ARG A 24 -1.20 16.45 0.74
C ARG A 24 -2.70 16.63 0.46
N ASP A 25 -3.03 17.10 -0.73
CA ASP A 25 -4.42 17.26 -1.17
C ASP A 25 -4.93 15.98 -1.85
N TRP A 26 -5.66 15.17 -1.08
CA TRP A 26 -6.27 13.93 -1.58
C TRP A 26 -7.45 14.17 -2.53
N SER A 27 -8.00 15.38 -2.58
CA SER A 27 -9.05 15.74 -3.56
C SER A 27 -8.50 15.80 -4.99
N LYS A 28 -7.18 16.04 -5.12
CA LYS A 28 -6.45 16.08 -6.40
C LYS A 28 -5.52 14.88 -6.58
N ALA A 29 -5.83 13.75 -5.93
CA ALA A 29 -5.00 12.56 -6.04
C ALA A 29 -4.96 12.03 -7.48
N ALA A 30 -3.76 11.72 -7.96
CA ALA A 30 -3.52 11.13 -9.26
C ALA A 30 -3.25 9.63 -9.13
N LEU A 31 -3.76 8.85 -10.08
CA LEU A 31 -3.44 7.44 -10.21
C LEU A 31 -2.00 7.30 -10.72
N VAL A 32 -1.11 6.73 -9.90
CA VAL A 32 0.30 6.47 -10.26
C VAL A 32 0.43 5.14 -10.97
N TRP A 33 -0.32 4.14 -10.52
CA TRP A 33 -0.26 2.79 -11.06
C TRP A 33 -1.58 2.06 -10.82
N SER A 34 -1.97 1.21 -11.76
CA SER A 34 -3.08 0.27 -11.58
C SER A 34 -2.77 -1.04 -12.26
N GLY A 35 -3.11 -2.16 -11.62
CA GLY A 35 -2.94 -3.46 -12.20
C GLY A 35 -3.31 -4.59 -11.24
N LEU A 36 -3.08 -5.81 -11.70
CA LEU A 36 -3.26 -7.00 -10.88
C LEU A 36 -2.05 -7.18 -9.97
N GLY A 37 -2.31 -7.38 -8.68
CA GLY A 37 -1.32 -7.82 -7.71
C GLY A 37 -1.93 -8.85 -6.76
N ALA A 38 -1.26 -9.08 -5.63
CA ALA A 38 -1.74 -10.01 -4.61
C ALA A 38 -1.79 -9.29 -3.27
N ALA A 39 -2.99 -9.19 -2.71
CA ALA A 39 -3.19 -8.67 -1.36
C ALA A 39 -3.37 -9.84 -0.40
N LEU A 40 -2.36 -10.08 0.44
CA LEU A 40 -2.36 -11.17 1.40
C LEU A 40 -2.60 -10.62 2.82
N PRO A 41 -3.35 -11.34 3.67
CA PRO A 41 -3.43 -10.97 5.08
C PRO A 41 -2.03 -10.99 5.68
N TYR A 42 -1.71 -9.97 6.49
CA TYR A 42 -0.39 -9.84 7.10
C TYR A 42 -0.11 -11.03 8.02
N ARG A 43 0.75 -11.96 7.57
CA ARG A 43 1.20 -13.10 8.37
C ARG A 43 2.51 -12.74 9.03
N ARG A 44 2.45 -12.10 10.21
CA ARG A 44 3.62 -11.98 11.06
C ARG A 44 3.84 -13.32 11.74
N THR A 45 4.92 -14.03 11.39
CA THR A 45 5.39 -15.15 12.19
C THR A 45 5.69 -14.63 13.59
N TYR A 46 4.83 -14.99 14.54
CA TYR A 46 5.06 -15.00 16.00
C TYR A 46 5.65 -13.73 16.62
N ARG A 47 4.82 -12.71 16.87
CA ARG A 47 5.00 -11.84 18.04
C ARG A 47 3.62 -11.39 18.55
N PRO A 48 3.17 -11.84 19.73
CA PRO A 48 1.93 -11.32 20.30
C PRO A 48 2.13 -9.82 20.60
N GLU A 49 1.44 -8.96 19.85
CA GLU A 49 1.27 -7.56 20.23
C GLU A 49 0.31 -7.50 21.44
N PRO A 50 0.55 -6.63 22.43
CA PRO A 50 -0.40 -6.45 23.51
C PRO A 50 -1.73 -6.01 22.92
N THR A 51 -2.80 -6.73 23.25
CA THR A 51 -4.17 -6.54 22.78
C THR A 51 -4.61 -5.09 23.00
N ARG A 52 -4.38 -4.23 22.02
CA ARG A 52 -5.08 -2.95 21.89
C ARG A 52 -6.32 -3.23 21.06
N GLU A 53 -7.48 -2.81 21.57
CA GLU A 53 -8.81 -2.95 20.98
C GLU A 53 -9.00 -2.27 19.61
N THR A 54 -7.93 -1.71 19.04
CA THR A 54 -7.90 -1.25 17.66
C THR A 54 -7.33 -2.37 16.80
N SER A 55 -8.17 -3.27 16.30
CA SER A 55 -7.78 -4.27 15.30
C SER A 55 -7.29 -3.54 14.04
N ARG A 56 -5.99 -3.20 14.00
CA ARG A 56 -5.34 -2.64 12.81
C ARG A 56 -5.27 -3.75 11.78
N SER A 57 -6.24 -3.83 10.88
CA SER A 57 -6.18 -4.73 9.74
C SER A 57 -4.94 -4.35 8.92
N ARG A 58 -3.93 -5.22 8.94
CA ARG A 58 -2.71 -5.10 8.13
C ARG A 58 -2.74 -6.15 7.03
N ILE A 59 -2.19 -5.79 5.88
CA ILE A 59 -2.03 -6.65 4.72
C ILE A 59 -0.63 -6.47 4.13
N THR A 60 -0.13 -7.51 3.48
CA THR A 60 1.06 -7.42 2.65
C THR A 60 0.62 -7.49 1.19
N VAL A 61 1.02 -6.50 0.41
CA VAL A 61 0.64 -6.34 -0.99
C VAL A 61 1.85 -6.59 -1.86
N TYR A 62 1.69 -7.44 -2.87
CA TYR A 62 2.72 -7.73 -3.87
C TYR A 62 2.29 -7.20 -5.22
N LEU A 63 3.09 -6.31 -5.79
CA LEU A 63 2.90 -5.74 -7.12
C LEU A 63 3.91 -6.33 -8.12
N PRO A 64 3.49 -6.62 -9.37
CA PRO A 64 4.40 -7.04 -10.41
C PRO A 64 5.28 -5.87 -10.88
N GLY A 65 6.57 -6.12 -11.01
CA GLY A 65 7.55 -5.14 -11.49
C GLY A 65 8.11 -4.24 -10.39
N ALA A 66 8.88 -3.24 -10.83
CA ALA A 66 9.38 -2.15 -9.99
C ALA A 66 8.37 -1.00 -10.06
N VAL A 67 7.32 -1.07 -9.26
CA VAL A 67 6.27 -0.04 -9.23
C VAL A 67 6.78 1.15 -8.41
N PRO A 68 6.71 2.39 -8.93
CA PRO A 68 7.13 3.57 -8.20
C PRO A 68 6.13 3.90 -7.08
N TYR A 69 6.30 3.28 -5.93
CA TYR A 69 5.46 3.46 -4.74
C TYR A 69 6.19 4.26 -3.66
N ASP A 70 5.57 5.33 -3.18
CA ASP A 70 6.06 6.17 -2.08
C ASP A 70 5.33 5.85 -0.77
N ALA A 71 6.03 6.02 0.37
CA ALA A 71 5.51 5.70 1.69
C ALA A 71 4.34 6.60 2.14
N ALA A 72 3.96 7.62 1.38
CA ALA A 72 2.76 8.40 1.66
C ALA A 72 1.71 8.29 0.54
N ASP A 73 1.88 7.35 -0.40
CA ASP A 73 0.86 6.95 -1.36
C ASP A 73 -0.21 6.07 -0.69
N ARG A 74 -1.43 6.14 -1.22
CA ARG A 74 -2.54 5.28 -0.79
C ARG A 74 -2.81 4.19 -1.81
N LEU A 75 -3.19 3.04 -1.30
CA LEU A 75 -3.59 1.89 -2.09
C LEU A 75 -5.10 1.76 -2.05
N LEU A 76 -5.72 1.57 -3.21
CA LEU A 76 -7.12 1.19 -3.34
C LEU A 76 -7.17 -0.27 -3.78
N ILE A 77 -7.69 -1.13 -2.93
CA ILE A 77 -7.73 -2.58 -3.14
C ILE A 77 -9.15 -3.05 -2.87
N ASN A 78 -9.82 -3.62 -3.87
CA ASN A 78 -11.20 -4.10 -3.76
C ASN A 78 -12.16 -3.03 -3.16
N GLY A 79 -11.98 -1.76 -3.54
CA GLY A 79 -12.79 -0.62 -3.07
C GLY A 79 -12.43 -0.10 -1.67
N LEU A 80 -11.42 -0.67 -1.01
CA LEU A 80 -10.97 -0.25 0.32
C LEU A 80 -9.66 0.52 0.22
N TRP A 81 -9.57 1.59 1.02
CA TRP A 81 -8.36 2.42 1.13
C TRP A 81 -7.40 1.88 2.19
N TRP A 82 -6.14 1.77 1.78
CA TRP A 82 -5.03 1.33 2.61
C TRP A 82 -3.91 2.36 2.53
N VAL A 83 -3.20 2.54 3.63
CA VAL A 83 -1.98 3.34 3.71
C VAL A 83 -0.81 2.41 3.97
N SER A 84 0.34 2.74 3.42
CA SER A 84 1.63 2.14 3.77
C SER A 84 1.83 2.08 5.28
N ASP A 85 2.35 0.94 5.72
CA ASP A 85 2.82 0.67 7.07
C ASP A 85 4.32 0.40 7.05
N GLY A 86 5.09 1.25 6.36
CA GLY A 86 6.53 1.11 6.19
C GLY A 86 6.99 1.53 4.79
N GLU A 87 8.28 1.28 4.51
CA GLU A 87 8.86 1.44 3.18
C GLU A 87 8.48 0.28 2.26
N SER A 88 8.43 0.54 0.95
CA SER A 88 8.28 -0.54 -0.02
C SER A 88 9.59 -1.29 -0.20
N TRP A 89 9.48 -2.61 -0.32
CA TRP A 89 10.63 -3.46 -0.59
C TRP A 89 10.57 -3.97 -2.02
N SER A 90 11.53 -3.55 -2.85
CA SER A 90 11.77 -4.18 -4.15
C SER A 90 12.55 -5.48 -4.00
N TRP A 91 12.01 -6.60 -4.48
CA TRP A 91 12.70 -7.89 -4.46
C TRP A 91 12.67 -8.55 -5.84
N LYS A 92 13.64 -9.45 -6.08
CA LYS A 92 13.84 -10.11 -7.37
C LYS A 92 13.70 -11.61 -7.21
N LEU A 93 12.94 -12.25 -8.09
CA LEU A 93 12.87 -13.70 -8.22
C LEU A 93 13.30 -14.07 -9.66
N GLY A 94 14.57 -14.46 -9.80
CA GLY A 94 15.20 -14.61 -11.12
C GLY A 94 15.20 -13.29 -11.90
N ALA A 95 14.64 -13.31 -13.12
CA ALA A 95 14.52 -12.13 -13.98
C ALA A 95 13.34 -11.20 -13.63
N ARG A 96 12.39 -11.66 -12.80
CA ARG A 96 11.19 -10.88 -12.45
C ARG A 96 11.44 -10.03 -11.21
N ARG A 97 11.02 -8.77 -11.28
CA ARG A 97 11.02 -7.83 -10.14
C ARG A 97 9.62 -7.75 -9.56
N TYR A 98 9.56 -7.57 -8.26
CA TYR A 98 8.32 -7.37 -7.53
C TYR A 98 8.50 -6.27 -6.49
N THR A 99 7.40 -5.60 -6.18
CA THR A 99 7.35 -4.59 -5.13
C THR A 99 6.44 -5.10 -4.03
N GLN A 100 7.00 -5.34 -2.85
CA GLN A 100 6.25 -5.69 -1.65
C GLN A 100 5.97 -4.43 -0.85
N ILE A 101 4.74 -4.29 -0.37
CA ILE A 101 4.29 -3.15 0.43
C ILE A 101 3.49 -3.71 1.61
N ASP A 102 3.89 -3.38 2.82
CA ASP A 102 3.03 -3.59 3.98
C ASP A 102 2.09 -2.40 4.12
N ALA A 103 0.80 -2.68 4.30
CA ALA A 103 -0.23 -1.65 4.35
C ALA A 103 -1.21 -1.91 5.50
N LYS A 104 -1.77 -0.85 6.05
CA LYS A 104 -2.81 -0.87 7.09
C LYS A 104 -4.06 -0.16 6.59
N ARG A 105 -5.22 -0.61 7.08
CA ARG A 105 -6.50 -0.04 6.69
C ARG A 105 -6.61 1.41 7.18
N VAL A 106 -7.10 2.30 6.32
CA VAL A 106 -7.48 3.66 6.73
C VAL A 106 -8.76 3.54 7.56
N SER A 107 -8.67 3.77 8.87
CA SER A 107 -9.86 4.00 9.71
C SER A 107 -10.46 5.35 9.34
N LYS A 108 -11.77 5.38 9.08
CA LYS A 108 -12.53 6.64 9.03
C LYS A 108 -12.60 7.25 10.43
#